data_AF-A0A0C2BMQ7-F1
#
_entry.id   AF-A0A0C2BMQ7-F1
#
_cell.length_a   1.000
_cell.length_b   1.000
_cell.length_c   1.000
_cell.angle_alpha   90.00
_cell.angle_beta   90.00
_cell.angle_gamma   90.00
#
_symmetry.space_group_name_H-M   'P 1'
#
loop_
_entity.id
_entity.type
_entity.pdbx_description
1 polymer ?
#
loop_
_entity_poly.entity_id
_entity_poly.type
_entity_poly.pdbx_seq_one_letter_code
_entity_poly.pdbx_strand_id
1 'polypeptide(L)'
;MKHTIRHFLALAACSAITLPAAAAVISVTDQTGKPVAVAMVTQAAAHPAPRDTSDNGFQQPGKPQVVAIDVTAFTGTSGKAEIPDRMVDTRYRVRKPGFRDAVIEAPAGQTAVRIVLQAETDSFKLAEAKPANAWLGALNIGDATAKKHFQMQCAFCHQQGNAFTRVERSPEDWRKTISRMVRYGSRLPTDLQKSLPDILSADYRRLRAHPELITGGVSWEEALDKTLITEWPLGNAMSQAHDMLIAANRLVYVADNIQDRLYEVNPVTNAVTIYKIPHKPGDDPGGLIAGRLKTFPSHDSTSNAHSLAESPRDGHIFITPSAQRRLIEFDPATKTFTQHEIGAGFYPHTVRVDARDNVWFTLALSNQVAKFDRAARKFTLYDLPTRSLKERLTVASIGVMFKLMNWGLPLSNWMPVDWAATGTPLPYGIDVTPDGTVWFARLHTQEIGKIDPASGKVTMIPTPFIGPRRLRTDAQGNLWIVAFAESKIARYSPATGKFSLFDLPVEPKGSETPYSLNVDKQRGIVWVNGNQSDALYGFDIKTETWRTIPLPRRTTFTRDIEVDTDGTLYTSNSNFPSWHIEGGQPTLIRIQQR
;
A
#
# COMPACT_ATOMS: atom_id res chain seq x y z
N MET A 1 -63.21 27.87 20.65
CA MET A 1 -62.60 27.23 21.84
C MET A 1 -62.30 25.77 21.52
N LYS A 2 -61.02 25.43 21.31
CA LYS A 2 -60.39 24.09 21.41
C LYS A 2 -58.91 24.30 21.07
N HIS A 3 -58.09 24.48 22.11
CA HIS A 3 -56.63 24.56 21.98
C HIS A 3 -56.04 23.15 22.12
N THR A 4 -55.25 22.75 21.13
CA THR A 4 -54.51 21.50 21.10
C THR A 4 -53.13 21.71 21.75
N ILE A 5 -52.88 21.01 22.85
CA ILE A 5 -51.60 21.01 23.58
C ILE A 5 -50.63 20.07 22.84
N ARG A 6 -49.51 20.61 22.33
CA ARG A 6 -48.38 19.82 21.83
C ARG A 6 -47.45 19.49 23.00
N HIS A 7 -47.27 18.21 23.28
CA HIS A 7 -46.26 17.71 24.22
C HIS A 7 -44.88 17.71 23.53
N PHE A 8 -43.92 18.43 24.10
CA PHE A 8 -42.50 18.28 23.78
C PHE A 8 -41.93 17.15 24.66
N LEU A 9 -41.54 16.02 24.06
CA LEU A 9 -40.64 15.06 24.70
C LEU A 9 -39.21 15.57 24.53
N ALA A 10 -38.59 16.02 25.62
CA ALA A 10 -37.16 16.25 25.68
C ALA A 10 -36.44 14.89 25.80
N LEU A 11 -35.72 14.47 24.75
CA LEU A 11 -34.72 13.42 24.88
C LEU A 11 -33.53 13.98 25.67
N ALA A 12 -33.38 13.53 26.92
CA ALA A 12 -32.16 13.72 27.67
C ALA A 12 -31.06 12.86 27.02
N ALA A 13 -30.13 13.51 26.31
CA ALA A 13 -28.89 12.88 25.89
C ALA A 13 -28.01 12.68 27.13
N CYS A 14 -27.92 11.45 27.63
CA CYS A 14 -26.88 11.07 28.58
C CYS A 14 -25.52 11.11 27.86
N SER A 15 -24.84 12.25 27.95
CA SER A 15 -23.41 12.33 27.68
C SER A 15 -22.67 11.55 28.77
N ALA A 16 -22.35 10.30 28.49
CA ALA A 16 -21.40 9.56 29.32
C ALA A 16 -20.05 10.27 29.22
N ILE A 17 -19.67 10.97 30.28
CA ILE A 17 -18.32 11.51 30.46
C ILE A 17 -17.40 10.30 30.63
N THR A 18 -16.74 9.88 29.55
CA THR A 18 -15.64 8.90 29.64
C THR A 18 -14.45 9.60 30.29
N LEU A 19 -14.23 9.32 31.57
CA LEU A 19 -12.97 9.64 32.23
C LEU A 19 -11.82 9.02 31.41
N PRO A 20 -10.70 9.72 31.18
CA PRO A 20 -9.57 9.14 30.49
C PRO A 20 -9.09 7.92 31.28
N ALA A 21 -9.08 6.75 30.66
CA ALA A 21 -8.48 5.55 31.25
C ALA A 21 -7.03 5.88 31.61
N ALA A 22 -6.63 5.57 32.85
CA ALA A 22 -5.25 5.79 33.28
C ALA A 22 -4.30 5.04 32.33
N ALA A 23 -3.26 5.69 31.82
CA ALA A 23 -2.29 5.02 30.96
C ALA A 23 -1.48 3.99 31.75
N ALA A 24 -1.31 2.80 31.20
CA ALA A 24 -0.35 1.84 31.75
C ALA A 24 1.07 2.34 31.44
N VAL A 25 1.95 2.34 32.44
CA VAL A 25 3.36 2.65 32.29
C VAL A 25 4.13 1.35 32.05
N ILE A 26 4.64 1.18 30.84
CA ILE A 26 5.45 0.02 30.46
C ILE A 26 6.93 0.40 30.62
N SER A 27 7.64 -0.32 31.48
CA SER A 27 9.08 -0.15 31.70
C SER A 27 9.85 -1.28 31.04
N VAL A 28 10.75 -0.94 30.12
CA VAL A 28 11.58 -1.87 29.36
C VAL A 28 13.05 -1.69 29.74
N THR A 29 13.67 -2.76 30.24
CA THR A 29 15.10 -2.80 30.54
C THR A 29 15.78 -3.94 29.80
N ASP A 30 17.11 -3.90 29.68
CA ASP A 30 17.89 -5.06 29.28
C ASP A 30 18.14 -6.00 30.49
N GLN A 31 18.81 -7.13 30.25
CA GLN A 31 19.16 -8.11 31.27
C GLN A 31 20.07 -7.58 32.39
N THR A 32 20.72 -6.42 32.21
CA THR A 32 21.56 -5.76 33.23
C THR A 32 20.76 -4.75 34.07
N GLY A 33 19.49 -4.51 33.72
CA GLY A 33 18.63 -3.53 34.35
C GLY A 33 18.74 -2.12 33.73
N LYS A 34 19.52 -1.93 32.66
CA LYS A 34 19.64 -0.65 31.98
C LYS A 34 18.37 -0.36 31.16
N PRO A 35 17.83 0.87 31.16
CA PRO A 35 16.70 1.23 30.33
C PRO A 35 16.97 1.06 28.83
N VAL A 36 16.01 0.52 28.09
CA VAL A 36 16.09 0.39 26.63
C VAL A 36 15.26 1.49 25.98
N ALA A 37 15.94 2.46 25.37
CA ALA A 37 15.30 3.54 24.63
C ALA A 37 14.76 3.06 23.27
N VAL A 38 13.69 3.72 22.82
CA VAL A 38 12.96 3.49 21.57
C VAL A 38 12.59 2.01 21.34
N ALA A 39 12.38 1.24 22.39
CA ALA A 39 11.79 -0.09 22.28
C ALA A 39 10.33 0.05 21.84
N MET A 40 9.94 -0.68 20.80
CA MET A 40 8.60 -0.67 20.25
C MET A 40 7.70 -1.57 21.10
N VAL A 41 6.71 -1.00 21.77
CA VAL A 41 5.77 -1.68 22.66
C VAL A 41 4.41 -1.73 21.97
N THR A 42 3.99 -2.91 21.53
CA THR A 42 2.66 -3.14 20.95
C THR A 42 1.74 -3.77 21.99
N GLN A 43 0.60 -3.12 22.23
CA GLN A 43 -0.49 -3.54 23.09
C GLN A 43 -1.63 -4.12 22.25
N ALA A 44 -2.02 -5.37 22.53
CA ALA A 44 -3.16 -6.05 21.90
C ALA A 44 -4.01 -6.74 22.98
N ALA A 45 -5.28 -7.06 22.68
CA ALA A 45 -6.07 -7.90 23.58
C ALA A 45 -5.43 -9.29 23.69
N ALA A 46 -5.29 -9.83 24.92
CA ALA A 46 -4.76 -11.17 25.14
C ALA A 46 -5.69 -12.24 24.54
N HIS A 47 -7.00 -12.02 24.71
CA HIS A 47 -8.06 -12.88 24.19
C HIS A 47 -9.04 -12.05 23.37
N PRO A 48 -8.73 -11.77 22.09
CA PRO A 48 -9.63 -11.00 21.25
C PRO A 48 -10.95 -11.77 21.04
N ALA A 49 -12.07 -11.04 21.02
CA ALA A 49 -13.35 -11.64 20.70
C ALA A 49 -13.32 -12.33 19.32
N PRO A 50 -14.02 -13.47 19.14
CA PRO A 50 -14.13 -14.11 17.84
C PRO A 50 -14.66 -13.13 16.80
N ARG A 51 -14.04 -13.11 15.62
CA ARG A 51 -14.53 -12.29 14.51
C ARG A 51 -15.73 -12.95 13.86
N ASP A 52 -16.65 -12.14 13.37
CA ASP A 52 -17.69 -12.60 12.46
C ASP A 52 -17.06 -13.06 11.14
N THR A 53 -17.30 -14.33 10.81
CA THR A 53 -16.82 -14.99 9.59
C THR A 53 -17.96 -15.59 8.77
N SER A 54 -19.20 -15.19 9.05
CA SER A 54 -20.40 -15.81 8.51
C SER A 54 -20.65 -15.53 7.02
N ASP A 55 -19.90 -14.62 6.39
CA ASP A 55 -19.90 -14.38 4.94
C ASP A 55 -18.61 -14.92 4.31
N ASN A 56 -18.53 -16.24 4.12
CA ASN A 56 -17.38 -16.92 3.49
C ASN A 56 -16.02 -16.60 4.13
N GLY A 57 -15.95 -16.55 5.46
CA GLY A 57 -14.72 -16.19 6.17
C GLY A 57 -14.54 -14.68 6.38
N PHE A 58 -15.57 -13.88 6.12
CA PHE A 58 -15.64 -12.44 6.35
C PHE A 58 -16.85 -12.05 7.21
N GLN A 59 -16.79 -10.84 7.76
CA GLN A 59 -17.90 -10.23 8.50
C GLN A 59 -19.11 -9.98 7.60
N GLN A 60 -20.32 -10.07 8.16
CA GLN A 60 -21.56 -9.76 7.44
C GLN A 60 -21.54 -8.32 6.88
N PRO A 61 -21.85 -8.14 5.59
CA PRO A 61 -21.97 -6.82 4.99
C PRO A 61 -23.05 -5.95 5.67
N GLY A 62 -22.84 -4.64 5.68
CA GLY A 62 -23.79 -3.62 6.14
C GLY A 62 -23.97 -3.50 7.65
N LYS A 63 -23.40 -4.40 8.45
CA LYS A 63 -23.46 -4.34 9.92
C LYS A 63 -22.15 -3.82 10.51
N PRO A 64 -22.16 -2.70 11.25
CA PRO A 64 -20.96 -2.22 11.93
C PRO A 64 -20.54 -3.18 13.04
N GLN A 65 -19.23 -3.44 13.15
CA GLN A 65 -18.65 -4.25 14.23
C GLN A 65 -17.43 -3.54 14.81
N VAL A 66 -17.38 -3.46 16.14
CA VAL A 66 -16.22 -2.92 16.85
C VAL A 66 -15.11 -3.97 16.81
N VAL A 67 -13.98 -3.63 16.19
CA VAL A 67 -12.82 -4.52 16.10
C VAL A 67 -11.80 -4.21 17.19
N ALA A 68 -11.12 -5.24 17.68
CA ALA A 68 -10.00 -5.07 18.59
C ALA A 68 -8.79 -4.49 17.83
N ILE A 69 -8.46 -3.23 18.11
CA ILE A 69 -7.28 -2.56 17.56
C ILE A 69 -6.00 -2.99 18.29
N ASP A 70 -4.87 -2.93 17.59
CA ASP A 70 -3.54 -2.95 18.22
C ASP A 70 -3.03 -1.51 18.37
N VAL A 71 -2.35 -1.20 19.48
CA VAL A 71 -1.78 0.13 19.74
C VAL A 71 -0.29 0.00 20.04
N THR A 72 0.55 0.74 19.32
CA THR A 72 2.01 0.70 19.49
C THR A 72 2.53 2.07 19.88
N ALA A 73 3.39 2.10 20.90
CA ALA A 73 4.18 3.26 21.29
C ALA A 73 5.66 2.87 21.41
N PHE A 74 6.54 3.85 21.58
CA PHE A 74 7.97 3.62 21.78
C PHE A 74 8.41 4.13 23.14
N THR A 75 9.42 3.48 23.73
CA THR A 75 9.99 3.95 24.99
C THR A 75 10.85 5.20 24.79
N GLY A 76 10.79 6.14 25.73
CA GLY A 76 11.74 7.24 25.81
C GLY A 76 13.11 6.81 26.33
N THR A 77 14.01 7.78 26.56
CA THR A 77 15.37 7.53 27.08
C THR A 77 15.39 6.88 28.47
N SER A 78 14.32 7.03 29.26
CA SER A 78 14.14 6.35 30.54
C SER A 78 13.66 4.90 30.42
N GLY A 79 13.53 4.37 29.20
CA GLY A 79 13.00 3.02 28.94
C GLY A 79 11.51 2.87 29.26
N LYS A 80 10.75 3.96 29.33
CA LYS A 80 9.31 3.95 29.63
C LYS A 80 8.48 4.34 28.42
N ALA A 81 7.38 3.63 28.20
CA ALA A 81 6.35 3.98 27.23
C ALA A 81 5.00 4.07 27.95
N GLU A 82 4.16 5.02 27.53
CA GLU A 82 2.80 5.16 28.03
C GLU A 82 1.82 4.72 26.95
N ILE A 83 0.92 3.81 27.28
CA ILE A 83 -0.13 3.37 26.37
C ILE A 83 -1.46 3.42 27.14
N PRO A 84 -2.55 3.97 26.55
CA PRO A 84 -3.86 3.95 27.20
C PRO A 84 -4.24 2.55 27.67
N ASP A 85 -4.72 2.41 28.91
CA ASP A 85 -5.25 1.13 29.38
C ASP A 85 -6.55 0.80 28.64
N ARG A 86 -6.66 -0.47 28.23
CA ARG A 86 -7.84 -1.00 27.53
C ARG A 86 -8.89 -1.57 28.48
N MET A 87 -8.59 -1.66 29.78
CA MET A 87 -9.46 -2.26 30.80
C MET A 87 -9.84 -3.72 30.47
N VAL A 88 -8.95 -4.43 29.76
CA VAL A 88 -9.07 -5.86 29.42
C VAL A 88 -7.71 -6.54 29.58
N ASP A 89 -7.71 -7.86 29.70
CA ASP A 89 -6.46 -8.64 29.69
C ASP A 89 -5.70 -8.37 28.40
N THR A 90 -4.44 -8.02 28.57
CA THR A 90 -3.66 -7.35 27.54
C THR A 90 -2.36 -8.09 27.31
N ARG A 91 -2.06 -8.36 26.04
CA ARG A 91 -0.78 -8.88 25.58
C ARG A 91 0.11 -7.72 25.15
N TYR A 92 1.29 -7.64 25.74
CA TYR A 92 2.34 -6.71 25.34
C TYR A 92 3.42 -7.46 24.56
N ARG A 93 3.73 -6.97 23.35
CA ARG A 93 4.89 -7.41 22.57
C ARG A 93 5.90 -6.27 22.50
N VAL A 94 7.14 -6.52 22.91
CA VAL A 94 8.23 -5.55 22.84
C VAL A 94 9.29 -6.00 21.86
N ARG A 95 9.68 -5.09 20.97
CA ARG A 95 10.69 -5.31 19.93
C ARG A 95 11.73 -4.20 19.94
N LYS A 96 12.99 -4.59 19.77
CA LYS A 96 14.12 -3.68 19.53
C LYS A 96 15.18 -4.43 18.71
N PRO A 97 15.70 -3.87 17.60
CA PRO A 97 16.81 -4.49 16.88
C PRO A 97 17.99 -4.84 17.81
N GLY A 98 18.53 -6.04 17.67
CA GLY A 98 19.59 -6.59 18.54
C GLY A 98 19.09 -7.35 19.78
N PHE A 99 17.79 -7.33 20.05
CA PHE A 99 17.17 -8.07 21.15
C PHE A 99 16.18 -9.11 20.62
N ARG A 100 15.92 -10.13 21.44
CA ARG A 100 14.81 -11.06 21.25
C ARG A 100 13.49 -10.33 21.50
N ASP A 101 12.50 -10.56 20.65
CA ASP A 101 11.14 -10.09 20.90
C ASP A 101 10.64 -10.70 22.21
N ALA A 102 10.11 -9.86 23.10
CA ALA A 102 9.50 -10.30 24.35
C ALA A 102 7.98 -10.20 24.26
N VAL A 103 7.28 -11.18 24.81
CA VAL A 103 5.82 -11.21 24.88
C VAL A 103 5.42 -11.53 26.31
N ILE A 104 4.56 -10.71 26.90
CA ILE A 104 3.96 -10.97 28.20
C ILE A 104 2.47 -10.64 28.16
N GLU A 105 1.73 -11.22 29.09
CA GLU A 105 0.33 -10.89 29.34
C GLU A 105 0.19 -10.23 30.71
N ALA A 106 -0.74 -9.29 30.80
CA ALA A 106 -1.04 -8.52 31.99
C ALA A 106 -2.57 -8.47 32.17
N PRO A 107 -3.09 -8.67 33.39
CA PRO A 107 -4.51 -8.50 33.67
C PRO A 107 -5.00 -7.07 33.44
N ALA A 108 -6.30 -6.94 33.20
CA ALA A 108 -6.99 -5.64 33.12
C ALA A 108 -6.68 -4.73 34.32
N GLY A 109 -6.50 -3.42 34.08
CA GLY A 109 -6.26 -2.43 35.14
C GLY A 109 -4.83 -2.38 35.69
N GLN A 110 -3.91 -3.18 35.14
CA GLN A 110 -2.51 -3.15 35.58
C GLN A 110 -1.82 -1.86 35.12
N THR A 111 -1.54 -0.98 36.08
CA THR A 111 -0.98 0.37 35.83
C THR A 111 0.53 0.40 35.58
N ALA A 112 1.25 -0.66 35.96
CA ALA A 112 2.69 -0.78 35.76
C ALA A 112 3.08 -2.18 35.27
N VAL A 113 3.77 -2.22 34.13
CA VAL A 113 4.19 -3.45 33.46
C VAL A 113 5.70 -3.40 33.23
N ARG A 114 6.44 -4.42 33.70
CA ARG A 114 7.90 -4.50 33.54
C ARG A 114 8.29 -5.59 32.57
N ILE A 115 9.14 -5.27 31.60
CA ILE A 115 9.60 -6.18 30.56
C ILE A 115 11.12 -6.11 30.49
N VAL A 116 11.76 -7.29 30.50
CA VAL A 116 13.22 -7.41 30.37
C VAL A 116 13.54 -8.02 29.02
N LEU A 117 14.24 -7.27 28.17
CA LEU A 117 14.72 -7.75 26.88
C LEU A 117 16.03 -8.51 27.05
N GLN A 118 16.15 -9.61 26.31
CA GLN A 118 17.39 -10.38 26.20
C GLN A 118 18.09 -10.02 24.89
N ALA A 119 19.39 -9.71 24.96
CA ALA A 119 20.19 -9.55 23.74
C ALA A 119 20.15 -10.84 22.91
N GLU A 120 20.05 -10.70 21.58
CA GLU A 120 20.20 -11.83 20.67
C GLU A 120 21.66 -11.96 20.24
N THR A 121 22.22 -13.15 20.42
CA THR A 121 23.63 -13.45 20.10
C THR A 121 23.77 -14.42 18.94
N ASP A 122 22.68 -15.08 18.54
CA ASP A 122 22.66 -15.94 17.37
C ASP A 122 22.69 -15.08 16.09
N SER A 123 23.76 -15.22 15.30
CA SER A 123 23.98 -14.40 14.10
C SER A 123 22.91 -14.60 13.04
N PHE A 124 22.35 -15.82 12.94
CA PHE A 124 21.28 -16.10 12.00
C PHE A 124 19.99 -15.43 12.44
N LYS A 125 19.60 -15.54 13.71
CA LYS A 125 18.41 -14.84 14.26
C LYS A 125 18.53 -13.32 14.16
N LEU A 126 19.72 -12.77 14.36
CA LEU A 126 19.98 -11.35 14.14
C LEU A 126 19.74 -10.95 12.68
N ALA A 127 20.18 -11.77 11.72
CA ALA A 127 19.89 -11.54 10.31
C ALA A 127 18.39 -11.68 9.99
N GLU A 128 17.70 -12.68 10.56
CA GLU A 128 16.26 -12.90 10.37
C GLU A 128 15.39 -11.79 10.94
N ALA A 129 15.86 -11.10 11.98
CA ALA A 129 15.17 -9.95 12.57
C ALA A 129 15.25 -8.70 11.69
N LYS A 130 16.13 -8.67 10.68
CA LYS A 130 16.28 -7.53 9.78
C LYS A 130 15.14 -7.46 8.76
N PRO A 131 14.73 -6.25 8.38
CA PRO A 131 13.73 -6.05 7.34
C PRO A 131 14.15 -6.61 5.98
N ALA A 132 13.17 -6.80 5.09
CA ALA A 132 13.38 -7.38 3.76
C ALA A 132 14.35 -6.60 2.88
N ASN A 133 14.50 -5.29 3.09
CA ASN A 133 15.45 -4.46 2.34
C ASN A 133 16.90 -4.87 2.60
N ALA A 134 17.26 -5.28 3.82
CA ALA A 134 18.61 -5.77 4.14
C ALA A 134 18.94 -7.04 3.32
N TRP A 135 17.98 -7.97 3.25
CA TRP A 135 18.09 -9.19 2.45
C TRP A 135 18.12 -8.90 0.95
N LEU A 136 17.25 -8.00 0.50
CA LEU A 136 17.25 -7.55 -0.89
C LEU A 136 18.57 -6.87 -1.25
N GLY A 137 19.13 -6.03 -0.39
CA GLY A 137 20.43 -5.39 -0.62
C GLY A 137 21.58 -6.39 -0.72
N ALA A 138 21.55 -7.46 0.07
CA ALA A 138 22.58 -8.50 0.08
C ALA A 138 22.49 -9.49 -1.10
N LEU A 139 21.33 -9.59 -1.77
CA LEU A 139 21.12 -10.48 -2.92
C LEU A 139 21.88 -9.99 -4.16
N ASN A 140 22.75 -10.83 -4.73
CA ASN A 140 23.45 -10.57 -5.98
C ASN A 140 22.58 -11.02 -7.17
N ILE A 141 22.03 -10.06 -7.91
CA ILE A 141 21.11 -10.33 -9.04
C ILE A 141 21.76 -9.87 -10.36
N GLY A 142 22.88 -10.47 -10.73
CA GLY A 142 23.65 -10.05 -11.91
C GLY A 142 24.21 -8.64 -11.76
N ASP A 143 23.90 -7.75 -12.71
CA ASP A 143 24.30 -6.34 -12.67
C ASP A 143 23.22 -5.43 -12.05
N ALA A 144 23.53 -4.12 -11.96
CA ALA A 144 22.61 -3.12 -11.41
C ALA A 144 21.30 -3.01 -12.19
N THR A 145 21.31 -3.24 -13.50
CA THR A 145 20.10 -3.19 -14.35
C THR A 145 19.23 -4.41 -14.07
N ALA A 146 19.80 -5.60 -14.08
CA ALA A 146 19.12 -6.84 -13.72
C ALA A 146 18.52 -6.78 -12.31
N LYS A 147 19.26 -6.20 -11.35
CA LYS A 147 18.77 -5.95 -9.98
C LYS A 147 17.51 -5.10 -9.95
N LYS A 148 17.52 -3.96 -10.66
CA LYS A 148 16.36 -3.06 -10.75
C LYS A 148 15.15 -3.73 -11.40
N HIS A 149 15.36 -4.53 -12.45
CA HIS A 149 14.28 -5.31 -13.07
C HIS A 149 13.72 -6.38 -12.11
N PHE A 150 14.58 -7.07 -11.37
CA PHE A 150 14.14 -8.01 -10.32
C PHE A 150 13.33 -7.30 -9.22
N GLN A 151 13.74 -6.10 -8.80
CA GLN A 151 12.99 -5.31 -7.83
C GLN A 151 11.58 -4.98 -8.34
N MET A 152 11.47 -4.45 -9.55
CA MET A 152 10.18 -4.05 -10.15
C MET A 152 9.27 -5.23 -10.47
N GLN A 153 9.83 -6.40 -10.81
CA GLN A 153 9.05 -7.51 -11.37
C GLN A 153 8.86 -8.68 -10.40
N CYS A 154 9.63 -8.72 -9.30
CA CYS A 154 9.60 -9.81 -8.33
C CYS A 154 9.57 -9.28 -6.88
N ALA A 155 10.59 -8.52 -6.47
CA ALA A 155 10.80 -8.22 -5.05
C ALA A 155 9.68 -7.38 -4.45
N PHE A 156 9.04 -6.49 -5.21
CA PHE A 156 7.99 -5.62 -4.68
C PHE A 156 6.76 -6.38 -4.13
N CYS A 157 6.38 -7.51 -4.73
CA CYS A 157 5.33 -8.40 -4.20
C CYS A 157 5.91 -9.46 -3.26
N HIS A 158 7.09 -9.97 -3.58
CA HIS A 158 7.78 -10.99 -2.82
C HIS A 158 8.92 -10.36 -2.02
N GLN A 159 8.56 -9.68 -0.94
CA GLN A 159 9.52 -9.17 0.03
C GLN A 159 10.43 -10.30 0.53
N GLN A 160 11.71 -10.02 0.68
CA GLN A 160 12.70 -10.96 1.20
C GLN A 160 12.70 -11.01 2.75
N GLY A 161 11.52 -10.88 3.36
CA GLY A 161 11.36 -10.61 4.80
C GLY A 161 11.06 -11.82 5.68
N ASN A 162 10.76 -12.98 5.09
CA ASN A 162 10.33 -14.17 5.85
C ASN A 162 10.98 -15.45 5.32
N ALA A 163 10.94 -16.53 6.13
CA ALA A 163 11.57 -17.79 5.77
C ALA A 163 10.99 -18.42 4.48
N PHE A 164 9.69 -18.23 4.23
CA PHE A 164 9.02 -18.76 3.04
C PHE A 164 9.53 -18.15 1.72
N THR A 165 9.75 -16.84 1.72
CA THR A 165 10.29 -16.12 0.56
C THR A 165 11.79 -16.36 0.38
N ARG A 166 12.51 -16.61 1.48
CA ARG A 166 13.96 -16.87 1.53
C ARG A 166 14.35 -18.35 1.37
N VAL A 167 13.39 -19.27 1.21
CA VAL A 167 13.70 -20.71 1.09
C VAL A 167 14.55 -21.00 -0.15
N GLU A 168 15.56 -21.84 0.05
CA GLU A 168 16.42 -22.32 -1.04
C GLU A 168 15.59 -23.15 -2.03
N ARG A 169 15.85 -22.95 -3.32
CA ARG A 169 15.18 -23.63 -4.42
C ARG A 169 16.21 -24.05 -5.46
N SER A 170 15.96 -25.18 -6.12
CA SER A 170 16.76 -25.59 -7.26
C SER A 170 16.58 -24.59 -8.43
N PRO A 171 17.51 -24.53 -9.39
CA PRO A 171 17.30 -23.74 -10.60
C PRO A 171 16.04 -24.16 -11.37
N GLU A 172 15.65 -25.44 -11.34
CA GLU A 172 14.42 -25.91 -11.98
C GLU A 172 13.17 -25.33 -11.31
N ASP A 173 13.12 -25.31 -9.97
CA ASP A 173 12.00 -24.73 -9.22
C ASP A 173 11.91 -23.22 -9.44
N TRP A 174 13.05 -22.53 -9.55
CA TRP A 174 13.09 -21.13 -9.93
C TRP A 174 12.57 -20.90 -11.35
N ARG A 175 12.94 -21.74 -12.33
CA ARG A 175 12.40 -21.67 -13.71
C ARG A 175 10.88 -21.81 -13.71
N LYS A 176 10.33 -22.79 -12.97
CA LYS A 176 8.87 -22.98 -12.82
C LYS A 176 8.21 -21.76 -12.17
N THR A 177 8.83 -21.21 -11.12
CA THR A 177 8.33 -20.02 -10.41
C THR A 177 8.31 -18.78 -11.30
N ILE A 178 9.41 -18.51 -12.00
CA ILE A 178 9.54 -17.36 -12.92
C ILE A 178 8.54 -17.50 -14.08
N SER A 179 8.43 -18.69 -14.68
CA SER A 179 7.45 -18.96 -15.74
C SER A 179 6.01 -18.67 -15.28
N ARG A 180 5.66 -19.06 -14.05
CA ARG A 180 4.36 -18.74 -13.44
C ARG A 180 4.16 -17.24 -13.23
N MET A 181 5.18 -16.50 -12.79
CA MET A 181 5.08 -15.05 -12.60
C MET A 181 4.96 -14.30 -13.92
N VAL A 182 5.66 -14.74 -14.97
CA VAL A 182 5.49 -14.22 -16.34
C VAL A 182 4.06 -14.43 -16.83
N ARG A 183 3.47 -15.61 -16.57
CA ARG A 183 2.06 -15.89 -16.86
C ARG A 183 1.11 -14.93 -16.12
N TYR A 184 1.42 -14.59 -14.87
CA TYR A 184 0.64 -13.63 -14.07
C TYR A 184 0.84 -12.16 -14.48
N GLY A 185 1.80 -11.87 -15.34
CA GLY A 185 2.01 -10.54 -15.94
C GLY A 185 3.35 -9.90 -15.62
N SER A 186 4.26 -10.59 -14.92
CA SER A 186 5.64 -10.13 -14.77
C SER A 186 6.28 -9.89 -16.14
N ARG A 187 6.88 -8.72 -16.31
CA ARG A 187 7.62 -8.31 -17.51
C ARG A 187 9.13 -8.45 -17.29
N LEU A 188 9.55 -9.54 -16.65
CA LEU A 188 10.97 -9.87 -16.51
C LEU A 188 11.58 -10.13 -17.91
N PRO A 189 12.70 -9.49 -18.29
CA PRO A 189 13.31 -9.68 -19.61
C PRO A 189 13.64 -11.14 -19.90
N THR A 190 13.43 -11.60 -21.14
CA THR A 190 13.57 -13.02 -21.51
C THR A 190 14.98 -13.58 -21.23
N ASP A 191 16.04 -12.79 -21.40
CA ASP A 191 17.40 -13.24 -21.09
C ASP A 191 17.66 -13.36 -19.59
N LEU A 192 17.02 -12.49 -18.79
CA LEU A 192 17.06 -12.58 -17.34
C LEU A 192 16.24 -13.79 -16.85
N GLN A 193 15.13 -14.15 -17.50
CA GLN A 193 14.38 -15.37 -17.19
C GLN A 193 15.24 -16.65 -17.31
N LYS A 194 16.21 -16.66 -18.23
CA LYS A 194 17.11 -17.82 -18.45
C LYS A 194 18.22 -17.91 -17.41
N SER A 195 18.82 -16.78 -17.05
CA SER A 195 20.00 -16.71 -16.18
C SER A 195 19.67 -16.60 -14.68
N LEU A 196 18.57 -15.93 -14.33
CA LEU A 196 18.17 -15.69 -12.96
C LEU A 196 17.96 -16.94 -12.09
N PRO A 197 17.44 -18.09 -12.61
CA PRO A 197 17.25 -19.28 -11.79
C PRO A 197 18.53 -19.80 -11.12
N ASP A 198 19.63 -19.86 -11.88
CA ASP A 198 20.92 -20.33 -11.37
C ASP A 198 21.53 -19.30 -10.40
N ILE A 199 21.40 -18.00 -10.72
CA ILE A 199 21.82 -16.89 -9.85
C ILE A 199 21.09 -16.94 -8.49
N LEU A 200 19.76 -16.99 -8.49
CA LEU A 200 18.98 -17.03 -7.26
C LEU A 200 19.29 -18.27 -6.42
N SER A 201 19.38 -19.44 -7.05
CA SER A 201 19.69 -20.68 -6.34
C SER A 201 21.04 -20.60 -5.61
N ALA A 202 22.08 -20.11 -6.30
CA ALA A 202 23.40 -19.95 -5.71
C ALA A 202 23.41 -18.88 -4.61
N ASP A 203 22.73 -17.76 -4.83
CA ASP A 203 22.83 -16.61 -3.93
C ASP A 203 22.04 -16.77 -2.63
N TYR A 204 20.86 -17.40 -2.65
CA TYR A 204 20.17 -17.77 -1.41
C TYR A 204 20.98 -18.77 -0.58
N ARG A 205 21.67 -19.73 -1.24
CA ARG A 205 22.58 -20.66 -0.54
C ARG A 205 23.73 -19.91 0.12
N ARG A 206 24.36 -18.96 -0.60
CA ARG A 206 25.42 -18.09 -0.08
C ARG A 206 24.94 -17.31 1.14
N LEU A 207 23.81 -16.60 1.05
CA LEU A 207 23.29 -15.78 2.16
C LEU A 207 22.89 -16.62 3.38
N ARG A 208 22.41 -17.85 3.15
CA ARG A 208 22.10 -18.77 4.25
C ARG A 208 23.36 -19.29 4.96
N ALA A 209 24.41 -19.57 4.20
CA ALA A 209 25.71 -19.98 4.75
C ALA A 209 26.46 -18.83 5.44
N HIS A 210 26.15 -17.58 5.04
CA HIS A 210 26.84 -16.36 5.47
C HIS A 210 25.85 -15.27 5.94
N PRO A 211 25.11 -15.50 7.05
CA PRO A 211 24.13 -14.52 7.55
C PRO A 211 24.74 -13.16 7.93
N GLU A 212 26.05 -13.09 8.18
CA GLU A 212 26.81 -11.85 8.40
C GLU A 212 26.78 -10.89 7.20
N LEU A 213 26.53 -11.39 5.99
CA LEU A 213 26.40 -10.57 4.78
C LEU A 213 25.10 -9.78 4.72
N ILE A 214 24.11 -10.17 5.54
CA ILE A 214 22.87 -9.41 5.72
C ILE A 214 23.17 -8.22 6.62
N THR A 215 23.78 -7.20 6.03
CA THR A 215 24.13 -5.94 6.70
C THR A 215 22.97 -4.94 6.63
N GLY A 216 23.06 -3.85 7.38
CA GLY A 216 22.04 -2.79 7.38
C GLY A 216 20.87 -3.02 8.35
N GLY A 217 19.80 -2.28 8.09
CA GLY A 217 18.69 -1.97 9.03
C GLY A 217 18.71 -0.48 9.43
N VAL A 218 17.53 0.14 9.51
CA VAL A 218 17.43 1.56 9.87
C VAL A 218 17.56 1.72 11.38
N SER A 219 18.44 2.63 11.82
CA SER A 219 18.54 3.00 13.23
C SER A 219 17.26 3.71 13.67
N TRP A 220 16.71 3.28 14.80
CA TRP A 220 15.50 3.90 15.35
C TRP A 220 15.88 5.18 16.11
N GLU A 221 15.32 6.30 15.66
CA GLU A 221 15.59 7.64 16.17
C GLU A 221 14.86 7.91 17.49
N GLU A 222 15.45 8.72 18.38
CA GLU A 222 14.86 9.06 19.68
C GLU A 222 13.47 9.71 19.56
N ALA A 223 13.23 10.47 18.49
CA ALA A 223 11.94 11.13 18.21
C ALA A 223 10.74 10.17 18.07
N LEU A 224 10.98 8.85 17.98
CA LEU A 224 9.93 7.83 17.96
C LEU A 224 9.15 7.74 19.28
N ASP A 225 9.70 8.20 20.41
CA ASP A 225 9.01 8.21 21.70
C ASP A 225 7.70 9.02 21.69
N LYS A 226 7.59 9.98 20.78
CA LYS A 226 6.38 10.77 20.49
C LYS A 226 5.47 10.14 19.43
N THR A 227 5.72 8.91 19.00
CA THR A 227 4.91 8.27 17.95
C THR A 227 3.91 7.29 18.55
N LEU A 228 2.65 7.38 18.11
CA LEU A 228 1.59 6.41 18.39
C LEU A 228 1.11 5.79 17.09
N ILE A 229 1.06 4.47 17.03
CA ILE A 229 0.53 3.72 15.89
C ILE A 229 -0.71 2.96 16.34
N THR A 230 -1.78 3.02 15.57
CA THR A 230 -3.00 2.22 15.78
C THR A 230 -3.26 1.36 14.55
N GLU A 231 -3.50 0.07 14.74
CA GLU A 231 -3.84 -0.87 13.65
C GLU A 231 -5.26 -1.44 13.82
N TRP A 232 -6.10 -1.31 12.79
CA TRP A 232 -7.41 -1.98 12.72
C TRP A 232 -7.30 -3.21 11.83
N PRO A 233 -7.57 -4.43 12.33
CA PRO A 233 -7.59 -5.62 11.47
C PRO A 233 -8.73 -5.54 10.46
N LEU A 234 -8.40 -5.70 9.18
CA LEU A 234 -9.35 -5.72 8.07
C LEU A 234 -9.31 -7.08 7.37
N GLY A 235 -10.47 -7.62 7.01
CA GLY A 235 -10.57 -8.87 6.24
C GLY A 235 -9.83 -10.05 6.88
N ASN A 236 -9.29 -10.93 6.04
CA ASN A 236 -8.55 -12.13 6.45
C ASN A 236 -7.25 -12.29 5.64
N ALA A 237 -6.55 -13.41 5.80
CA ALA A 237 -5.27 -13.67 5.13
C ALA A 237 -5.35 -13.70 3.58
N MET A 238 -6.56 -13.78 3.03
CA MET A 238 -6.86 -13.71 1.60
C MET A 238 -7.31 -12.32 1.13
N SER A 239 -7.35 -11.31 2.01
CA SER A 239 -7.65 -9.92 1.63
C SER A 239 -6.41 -9.22 1.11
N GLN A 240 -6.63 -8.18 0.31
CA GLN A 240 -5.61 -7.19 -0.03
C GLN A 240 -6.19 -5.79 0.14
N ALA A 241 -5.97 -5.18 1.31
CA ALA A 241 -6.25 -3.77 1.52
C ALA A 241 -5.37 -2.95 0.58
N HIS A 242 -5.95 -2.37 -0.46
CA HIS A 242 -5.21 -1.88 -1.61
C HIS A 242 -4.92 -0.39 -1.54
N ASP A 243 -5.81 0.46 -2.05
CA ASP A 243 -5.77 1.90 -1.79
C ASP A 243 -6.86 2.24 -0.77
N MET A 244 -6.77 3.45 -0.24
CA MET A 244 -7.68 3.94 0.77
C MET A 244 -7.76 5.46 0.71
N LEU A 245 -8.80 6.03 1.30
CA LEU A 245 -8.90 7.47 1.48
C LEU A 245 -9.46 7.83 2.86
N ILE A 246 -9.06 9.00 3.35
CA ILE A 246 -9.72 9.67 4.48
C ILE A 246 -10.78 10.58 3.87
N ALA A 247 -12.05 10.27 4.11
CA ALA A 247 -13.15 11.04 3.55
C ALA A 247 -13.44 12.30 4.37
N ALA A 248 -14.12 13.27 3.76
CA ALA A 248 -14.56 14.50 4.42
C ALA A 248 -15.44 14.23 5.66
N ASN A 249 -16.15 13.11 5.68
CA ASN A 249 -16.95 12.65 6.82
C ASN A 249 -16.13 12.06 8.00
N ARG A 250 -14.79 12.15 7.95
CA ARG A 250 -13.83 11.64 8.96
C ARG A 250 -13.74 10.11 9.07
N LEU A 251 -14.43 9.37 8.19
CA LEU A 251 -14.29 7.93 8.07
C LEU A 251 -13.17 7.58 7.09
N VAL A 252 -12.61 6.38 7.24
CA VAL A 252 -11.58 5.86 6.34
C VAL A 252 -12.18 4.76 5.49
N TYR A 253 -12.02 4.86 4.18
CA TYR A 253 -12.50 3.88 3.22
C TYR A 253 -11.33 3.11 2.63
N VAL A 254 -11.39 1.78 2.66
CA VAL A 254 -10.32 0.90 2.17
C VAL A 254 -10.90 -0.09 1.16
N ALA A 255 -10.34 -0.14 -0.05
CA ALA A 255 -10.74 -1.13 -1.04
C ALA A 255 -9.99 -2.45 -0.87
N ASP A 256 -10.71 -3.57 -0.87
CA ASP A 256 -10.14 -4.90 -1.00
C ASP A 256 -10.05 -5.30 -2.48
N ASN A 257 -8.83 -5.43 -3.00
CA ASN A 257 -8.61 -5.69 -4.42
C ASN A 257 -8.99 -7.10 -4.87
N ILE A 258 -9.13 -8.06 -3.95
CA ILE A 258 -9.32 -9.47 -4.33
C ILE A 258 -10.59 -10.10 -3.74
N GLN A 259 -11.35 -9.32 -2.97
CA GLN A 259 -12.59 -9.76 -2.35
C GLN A 259 -13.82 -8.89 -2.70
N ASP A 260 -13.68 -7.88 -3.58
CA ASP A 260 -14.77 -6.97 -3.97
C ASP A 260 -15.51 -6.34 -2.77
N ARG A 261 -14.73 -5.88 -1.79
CA ARG A 261 -15.22 -5.26 -0.56
C ARG A 261 -14.67 -3.85 -0.41
N LEU A 262 -15.54 -2.97 0.08
CA LEU A 262 -15.17 -1.65 0.58
C LEU A 262 -15.34 -1.68 2.11
N TYR A 263 -14.25 -1.46 2.84
CA TYR A 263 -14.29 -1.28 4.29
C TYR A 263 -14.52 0.19 4.61
N GLU A 264 -15.49 0.48 5.46
CA GLU A 264 -15.68 1.78 6.10
C GLU A 264 -15.24 1.65 7.55
N VAL A 265 -14.22 2.40 7.96
CA VAL A 265 -13.64 2.36 9.30
C VAL A 265 -13.92 3.67 10.01
N ASN A 266 -14.51 3.60 11.20
CA ASN A 266 -14.64 4.72 12.12
C ASN A 266 -13.47 4.71 13.12
N PRO A 267 -12.48 5.60 12.97
CA PRO A 267 -11.28 5.60 13.81
C PRO A 267 -11.51 6.13 15.24
N VAL A 268 -12.72 6.62 15.55
CA VAL A 268 -13.13 7.08 16.89
C VAL A 268 -13.77 5.93 17.67
N THR A 269 -14.66 5.17 17.04
CA THR A 269 -15.41 4.09 17.71
C THR A 269 -14.81 2.71 17.49
N ASN A 270 -13.82 2.59 16.60
CA ASN A 270 -13.25 1.33 16.10
C ASN A 270 -14.27 0.42 15.39
N ALA A 271 -15.41 0.97 14.97
CA ALA A 271 -16.38 0.25 14.17
C ALA A 271 -15.89 0.10 12.72
N VAL A 272 -16.02 -1.12 12.18
CA VAL A 272 -15.78 -1.45 10.77
C VAL A 272 -17.09 -1.95 10.17
N THR A 273 -17.47 -1.39 9.03
CA THR A 273 -18.60 -1.84 8.21
C THR A 273 -18.09 -2.27 6.84
N ILE A 274 -18.60 -3.38 6.32
CA ILE A 274 -18.22 -3.91 5.01
C ILE A 274 -19.35 -3.67 4.00
N TYR A 275 -19.02 -3.16 2.82
CA TYR A 275 -19.93 -3.08 1.69
C TYR A 275 -19.41 -3.93 0.55
N LYS A 276 -20.23 -4.85 0.01
CA LYS A 276 -19.87 -5.62 -1.18
C LYS A 276 -20.09 -4.76 -2.42
N ILE A 277 -19.07 -4.69 -3.26
CA ILE A 277 -19.18 -4.04 -4.57
C ILE A 277 -20.08 -4.94 -5.44
N PRO A 278 -21.13 -4.40 -6.07
CA PRO A 278 -22.10 -5.22 -6.78
C PRO A 278 -21.51 -5.84 -8.05
N HIS A 279 -21.85 -7.10 -8.31
CA HIS A 279 -21.52 -7.79 -9.55
C HIS A 279 -22.71 -7.73 -10.51
N LYS A 280 -22.47 -7.63 -11.82
CA LYS A 280 -23.53 -7.80 -12.83
C LYS A 280 -23.64 -9.28 -13.24
N PRO A 281 -24.82 -9.74 -13.67
CA PRO A 281 -24.95 -11.04 -14.31
C PRO A 281 -23.96 -11.17 -15.48
N GLY A 282 -23.12 -12.22 -15.45
CA GLY A 282 -22.09 -12.47 -16.46
C GLY A 282 -20.71 -11.90 -16.14
N ASP A 283 -20.51 -11.25 -14.99
CA ASP A 283 -19.16 -10.92 -14.52
C ASP A 283 -18.46 -12.20 -14.01
N ASP A 284 -17.37 -12.59 -14.68
CA ASP A 284 -16.57 -13.76 -14.29
C ASP A 284 -15.68 -13.47 -13.07
N PRO A 285 -15.43 -14.45 -12.18
CA PRO A 285 -14.42 -14.34 -11.13
C PRO A 285 -13.03 -13.99 -11.70
N GLY A 286 -12.44 -12.90 -11.22
CA GLY A 286 -11.20 -12.30 -11.70
C GLY A 286 -11.37 -11.38 -12.91
N GLY A 287 -12.60 -11.16 -13.37
CA GLY A 287 -12.96 -10.26 -14.47
C GLY A 287 -12.15 -10.52 -15.74
N LEU A 288 -11.72 -9.46 -16.42
CA LEU A 288 -10.94 -9.54 -17.66
C LEU A 288 -9.55 -10.19 -17.50
N ILE A 289 -9.10 -10.44 -16.27
CA ILE A 289 -7.82 -11.08 -15.97
C ILE A 289 -7.99 -12.44 -15.28
N ALA A 290 -9.21 -13.01 -15.27
CA ALA A 290 -9.54 -14.30 -14.67
C ALA A 290 -8.57 -15.43 -15.07
N GLY A 291 -8.20 -15.50 -16.35
CA GLY A 291 -7.25 -16.49 -16.85
C GLY A 291 -5.90 -16.49 -16.14
N ARG A 292 -5.49 -15.36 -15.54
CA ARG A 292 -4.26 -15.26 -14.74
C ARG A 292 -4.42 -15.76 -13.32
N LEU A 293 -5.62 -15.71 -12.75
CA LEU A 293 -5.88 -15.98 -11.34
C LEU A 293 -6.55 -17.34 -11.09
N LYS A 294 -6.84 -18.13 -12.12
CA LYS A 294 -7.49 -19.45 -12.02
C LYS A 294 -6.85 -20.41 -11.01
N THR A 295 -5.55 -20.30 -10.75
CA THR A 295 -4.83 -21.13 -9.78
C THR A 295 -4.59 -20.44 -8.42
N PHE A 296 -5.22 -19.30 -8.19
CA PHE A 296 -5.15 -18.59 -6.91
C PHE A 296 -6.18 -19.20 -5.95
N PRO A 297 -5.80 -19.54 -4.71
CA PRO A 297 -6.56 -20.47 -3.87
C PRO A 297 -7.91 -19.94 -3.38
N SER A 298 -8.10 -18.62 -3.29
CA SER A 298 -9.40 -18.00 -2.96
C SER A 298 -9.44 -16.55 -3.44
N HIS A 299 -10.45 -16.20 -4.23
CA HIS A 299 -10.81 -14.83 -4.60
C HIS A 299 -12.32 -14.76 -4.90
N ASP A 300 -13.03 -13.81 -4.29
CA ASP A 300 -14.45 -13.49 -4.61
C ASP A 300 -14.55 -12.31 -5.60
N SER A 301 -13.41 -11.73 -5.99
CA SER A 301 -13.40 -10.54 -6.84
C SER A 301 -13.75 -10.83 -8.28
N THR A 302 -14.62 -10.00 -8.84
CA THR A 302 -14.93 -9.79 -10.27
C THR A 302 -14.45 -8.41 -10.75
N SER A 303 -14.25 -7.45 -9.84
CA SER A 303 -13.95 -6.05 -10.17
C SER A 303 -12.48 -5.69 -10.02
N ASN A 304 -11.83 -6.25 -9.01
CA ASN A 304 -10.52 -5.84 -8.51
C ASN A 304 -10.46 -4.35 -8.20
N ALA A 305 -11.26 -3.93 -7.23
CA ALA A 305 -11.30 -2.56 -6.71
C ALA A 305 -9.89 -2.07 -6.36
N HIS A 306 -9.50 -0.94 -6.94
CA HIS A 306 -8.11 -0.56 -6.99
C HIS A 306 -7.84 0.76 -6.28
N SER A 307 -8.26 1.90 -6.86
CA SER A 307 -7.97 3.24 -6.36
C SER A 307 -9.23 3.98 -6.01
N LEU A 308 -9.17 4.87 -5.01
CA LEU A 308 -10.31 5.65 -4.53
C LEU A 308 -10.03 7.16 -4.66
N ALA A 309 -11.06 7.95 -4.97
CA ALA A 309 -11.02 9.40 -4.85
C ALA A 309 -12.41 9.94 -4.49
N GLU A 310 -12.47 10.91 -3.58
CA GLU A 310 -13.71 11.54 -3.14
C GLU A 310 -14.04 12.77 -4.00
N SER A 311 -15.31 12.95 -4.35
CA SER A 311 -15.82 14.17 -4.93
C SER A 311 -15.83 15.29 -3.89
N PRO A 312 -15.22 16.45 -4.16
CA PRO A 312 -15.30 17.60 -3.27
C PRO A 312 -16.69 18.26 -3.28
N ARG A 313 -17.61 17.87 -4.17
CA ARG A 313 -18.95 18.48 -4.29
C ARG A 313 -19.98 17.83 -3.37
N ASP A 314 -19.98 16.50 -3.28
CA ASP A 314 -21.01 15.75 -2.56
C ASP A 314 -20.47 14.59 -1.73
N GLY A 315 -19.15 14.39 -1.68
CA GLY A 315 -18.53 13.32 -0.89
C GLY A 315 -18.68 11.92 -1.49
N HIS A 316 -19.19 11.77 -2.72
CA HIS A 316 -19.23 10.48 -3.38
C HIS A 316 -17.82 9.96 -3.64
N ILE A 317 -17.61 8.65 -3.46
CA ILE A 317 -16.31 8.01 -3.61
C ILE A 317 -16.26 7.25 -4.94
N PHE A 318 -15.35 7.65 -5.82
CA PHE A 318 -15.08 6.96 -7.07
C PHE A 318 -14.04 5.87 -6.86
N ILE A 319 -14.31 4.68 -7.40
CA ILE A 319 -13.47 3.50 -7.29
C ILE A 319 -13.18 2.96 -8.70
N THR A 320 -11.92 2.72 -9.01
CA THR A 320 -11.51 2.07 -10.27
C THR A 320 -11.42 0.55 -10.11
N PRO A 321 -12.23 -0.23 -10.85
CA PRO A 321 -12.12 -1.69 -10.90
C PRO A 321 -11.15 -2.14 -12.01
N SER A 322 -9.96 -2.59 -11.63
CA SER A 322 -8.88 -2.92 -12.58
C SER A 322 -9.16 -4.14 -13.46
N ALA A 323 -10.11 -5.01 -13.08
CA ALA A 323 -10.53 -6.16 -13.86
C ALA A 323 -11.78 -5.90 -14.73
N GLN A 324 -12.33 -4.68 -14.71
CA GLN A 324 -13.53 -4.30 -15.46
C GLN A 324 -13.32 -3.08 -16.37
N ARG A 325 -14.32 -2.76 -17.20
CA ARG A 325 -14.37 -1.55 -18.04
C ARG A 325 -15.44 -0.58 -17.55
N ARG A 326 -15.42 -0.34 -16.23
CA ARG A 326 -16.40 0.48 -15.51
C ARG A 326 -15.67 1.45 -14.58
N LEU A 327 -16.36 2.50 -14.17
CA LEU A 327 -16.04 3.32 -13.00
C LEU A 327 -17.13 3.07 -11.96
N ILE A 328 -16.76 2.77 -10.72
CA ILE A 328 -17.71 2.59 -9.62
C ILE A 328 -17.80 3.90 -8.85
N GLU A 329 -19.00 4.27 -8.43
CA GLU A 329 -19.28 5.42 -7.56
C GLU A 329 -20.06 4.92 -6.34
N PHE A 330 -19.57 5.21 -5.15
CA PHE A 330 -20.19 4.86 -3.88
C PHE A 330 -20.67 6.13 -3.18
N ASP A 331 -21.92 6.16 -2.74
CA ASP A 331 -22.49 7.24 -1.93
C ASP A 331 -22.36 6.88 -0.43
N PRO A 332 -21.50 7.56 0.33
CA PRO A 332 -21.35 7.32 1.76
C PRO A 332 -22.57 7.62 2.62
N ALA A 333 -23.52 8.41 2.14
CA ALA A 333 -24.74 8.74 2.88
C ALA A 333 -25.79 7.64 2.71
N THR A 334 -26.05 7.21 1.47
CA THR A 334 -27.07 6.17 1.18
C THR A 334 -26.52 4.75 1.21
N LYS A 335 -25.19 4.58 1.21
CA LYS A 335 -24.47 3.31 1.13
C LYS A 335 -24.75 2.54 -0.16
N THR A 336 -25.04 3.26 -1.24
CA THR A 336 -25.38 2.67 -2.54
C THR A 336 -24.23 2.79 -3.53
N PHE A 337 -24.19 1.86 -4.49
CA PHE A 337 -23.20 1.84 -5.57
C PHE A 337 -23.88 2.15 -6.91
N THR A 338 -23.24 2.99 -7.70
CA THR A 338 -23.55 3.25 -9.11
C THR A 338 -22.37 2.80 -9.97
N GLN A 339 -22.64 2.21 -11.13
CA GLN A 339 -21.60 1.76 -12.06
C GLN A 339 -21.74 2.47 -13.40
N HIS A 340 -20.67 3.13 -13.84
CA HIS A 340 -20.60 3.87 -15.10
C HIS A 340 -19.80 3.06 -16.12
N GLU A 341 -20.41 2.73 -17.25
CA GLU A 341 -19.75 1.97 -18.32
C GLU A 341 -18.83 2.88 -19.13
N ILE A 342 -17.55 2.50 -19.26
CA ILE A 342 -16.57 3.27 -20.02
C ILE A 342 -16.68 2.94 -21.52
N GLY A 343 -17.06 1.69 -21.85
CA GLY A 343 -17.21 1.17 -23.22
C GLY A 343 -15.89 0.77 -23.91
N ALA A 344 -14.77 1.39 -23.56
CA ALA A 344 -13.45 1.11 -24.12
C ALA A 344 -12.33 1.25 -23.06
N GLY A 345 -11.09 0.97 -23.47
CA GLY A 345 -9.94 0.97 -22.59
C GLY A 345 -9.85 -0.27 -21.69
N PHE A 346 -8.70 -0.49 -21.09
CA PHE A 346 -8.45 -1.63 -20.21
C PHE A 346 -7.67 -1.22 -18.97
N TYR A 347 -7.99 -1.88 -17.85
CA TYR A 347 -7.30 -1.74 -16.57
C TYR A 347 -7.38 -0.32 -15.98
N PRO A 348 -8.59 0.17 -15.64
CA PRO A 348 -8.76 1.37 -14.82
C PRO A 348 -7.90 1.26 -13.55
N HIS A 349 -7.08 2.26 -13.27
CA HIS A 349 -6.06 2.16 -12.24
C HIS A 349 -6.09 3.33 -11.26
N THR A 350 -5.20 4.32 -11.30
CA THR A 350 -5.23 5.40 -10.28
C THR A 350 -6.25 6.45 -10.66
N VAL A 351 -7.03 6.93 -9.68
CA VAL A 351 -8.15 7.88 -9.89
C VAL A 351 -7.97 9.17 -9.10
N ARG A 352 -8.40 10.29 -9.67
CA ARG A 352 -8.42 11.62 -9.04
C ARG A 352 -9.65 12.38 -9.47
N VAL A 353 -10.11 13.29 -8.63
CA VAL A 353 -11.20 14.22 -8.95
C VAL A 353 -10.62 15.62 -9.04
N ASP A 354 -10.91 16.34 -10.13
CA ASP A 354 -10.48 17.72 -10.29
C ASP A 354 -11.46 18.71 -9.61
N ALA A 355 -11.07 19.98 -9.51
CA ALA A 355 -11.91 21.02 -8.88
C ALA A 355 -13.25 21.28 -9.60
N ARG A 356 -13.42 20.79 -10.83
CA ARG A 356 -14.68 20.88 -11.59
C ARG A 356 -15.57 19.65 -11.37
N ASP A 357 -15.12 18.68 -10.58
CA ASP A 357 -15.75 17.39 -10.33
C ASP A 357 -15.72 16.43 -11.53
N ASN A 358 -14.71 16.57 -12.39
CA ASN A 358 -14.40 15.52 -13.35
C ASN A 358 -13.52 14.45 -12.71
N VAL A 359 -13.79 13.20 -13.04
CA VAL A 359 -13.04 12.06 -12.54
C VAL A 359 -12.01 11.63 -13.58
N TRP A 360 -10.73 11.73 -13.24
CA TRP A 360 -9.61 11.39 -14.10
C TRP A 360 -8.96 10.10 -13.63
N PHE A 361 -8.67 9.19 -14.55
CA PHE A 361 -7.98 7.94 -14.21
C PHE A 361 -7.19 7.36 -15.37
N THR A 362 -6.14 6.60 -15.05
CA THR A 362 -5.35 5.89 -16.06
C THR A 362 -6.02 4.58 -16.46
N LEU A 363 -5.92 4.24 -17.74
CA LEU A 363 -6.26 2.93 -18.29
C LEU A 363 -4.95 2.23 -18.68
N ALA A 364 -4.38 1.50 -17.72
CA ALA A 364 -2.97 1.12 -17.75
C ALA A 364 -2.62 0.21 -18.94
N LEU A 365 -3.49 -0.73 -19.28
CA LEU A 365 -3.21 -1.73 -20.30
C LEU A 365 -3.52 -1.24 -21.72
N SER A 366 -4.41 -0.26 -21.87
CA SER A 366 -4.71 0.35 -23.18
C SER A 366 -3.87 1.59 -23.51
N ASN A 367 -2.91 1.96 -22.66
CA ASN A 367 -2.07 3.16 -22.83
C ASN A 367 -2.88 4.46 -22.98
N GLN A 368 -3.86 4.66 -22.09
CA GLN A 368 -4.80 5.77 -22.15
C GLN A 368 -4.97 6.44 -20.79
N VAL A 369 -5.49 7.67 -20.83
CA VAL A 369 -6.11 8.35 -19.68
C VAL A 369 -7.60 8.56 -20.00
N ALA A 370 -8.47 8.37 -19.03
CA ALA A 370 -9.88 8.64 -19.13
C ALA A 370 -10.27 9.84 -18.26
N LYS A 371 -11.21 10.63 -18.76
CA LYS A 371 -11.94 11.65 -18.02
C LYS A 371 -13.42 11.29 -18.04
N PHE A 372 -14.04 11.19 -16.88
CA PHE A 372 -15.48 11.18 -16.72
C PHE A 372 -15.96 12.58 -16.37
N ASP A 373 -16.65 13.22 -17.32
CA ASP A 373 -17.44 14.41 -17.02
C ASP A 373 -18.71 13.94 -16.32
N ARG A 374 -18.75 14.12 -15.00
CA ARG A 374 -19.82 13.59 -14.15
C ARG A 374 -21.16 14.25 -14.45
N ALA A 375 -21.17 15.56 -14.71
CA ALA A 375 -22.38 16.32 -15.01
C ALA A 375 -22.99 15.89 -16.36
N ALA A 376 -22.15 15.72 -17.38
CA ALA A 376 -22.57 15.24 -18.69
C ALA A 376 -22.74 13.71 -18.76
N ARG A 377 -22.31 12.97 -17.73
CA ARG A 377 -22.21 11.50 -17.69
C ARG A 377 -21.48 10.94 -18.92
N LYS A 378 -20.38 11.59 -19.30
CA LYS A 378 -19.65 11.29 -20.54
C LYS A 378 -18.19 10.98 -20.28
N PHE A 379 -17.71 9.89 -20.86
CA PHE A 379 -16.28 9.58 -20.89
C PHE A 379 -15.60 10.23 -22.09
N THR A 380 -14.39 10.74 -21.87
CA THR A 380 -13.43 11.15 -22.89
C THR A 380 -12.14 10.38 -22.68
N LEU A 381 -11.62 9.76 -23.74
CA LEU A 381 -10.39 8.97 -23.70
C LEU A 381 -9.27 9.71 -24.42
N TYR A 382 -8.10 9.75 -23.80
CA TYR A 382 -6.88 10.36 -24.32
C TYR A 382 -5.88 9.24 -24.61
N ASP A 383 -5.62 9.00 -25.90
CA ASP A 383 -4.57 8.08 -26.33
C ASP A 383 -3.19 8.68 -26.05
N LEU A 384 -2.33 7.91 -25.41
CA LEU A 384 -0.97 8.34 -25.13
C LEU A 384 -0.03 7.95 -26.28
N PRO A 385 0.97 8.79 -26.62
CA PRO A 385 1.96 8.45 -27.62
C PRO A 385 2.68 7.12 -27.33
N THR A 386 2.89 6.33 -28.38
CA THR A 386 3.65 5.08 -28.30
C THR A 386 5.09 5.31 -28.76
N ARG A 387 6.05 4.56 -28.21
CA ARG A 387 7.48 4.72 -28.49
C ARG A 387 7.90 4.15 -29.85
N SER A 388 7.10 3.24 -30.40
CA SER A 388 7.39 2.55 -31.66
C SER A 388 6.14 1.97 -32.31
N LEU A 389 6.26 1.61 -33.60
CA LEU A 389 5.20 0.89 -34.32
C LEU A 389 4.88 -0.47 -33.67
N LYS A 390 5.90 -1.21 -33.22
CA LYS A 390 5.72 -2.48 -32.49
C LYS A 390 4.84 -2.27 -31.25
N GLU A 391 5.12 -1.23 -30.46
CA GLU A 391 4.32 -0.90 -29.29
C GLU A 391 2.88 -0.53 -29.65
N ARG A 392 2.68 0.31 -30.68
CA ARG A 392 1.35 0.66 -31.19
C ARG A 392 0.52 -0.56 -31.57
N LEU A 393 1.10 -1.47 -32.33
CA LEU A 393 0.43 -2.70 -32.75
C LEU A 393 0.13 -3.62 -31.56
N THR A 394 1.02 -3.69 -30.57
CA THR A 394 0.81 -4.50 -29.36
C THR A 394 -0.33 -3.96 -28.50
N VAL A 395 -0.37 -2.63 -28.29
CA VAL A 395 -1.45 -1.98 -27.53
C VAL A 395 -2.79 -2.15 -28.25
N ALA A 396 -2.82 -1.96 -29.58
CA ALA A 396 -4.03 -2.13 -30.37
C ALA A 396 -4.58 -3.57 -30.36
N SER A 397 -3.73 -4.59 -30.19
CA SER A 397 -4.12 -6.00 -30.19
C SER A 397 -4.50 -6.55 -28.81
N ILE A 398 -4.46 -5.75 -27.75
CA ILE A 398 -4.61 -6.25 -26.37
C ILE A 398 -5.93 -6.96 -26.09
N GLY A 399 -7.03 -6.47 -26.66
CA GLY A 399 -8.34 -7.12 -26.54
C GLY A 399 -8.36 -8.51 -27.18
N VAL A 400 -7.64 -8.71 -28.28
CA VAL A 400 -7.49 -10.03 -28.93
C VAL A 400 -6.62 -10.94 -28.08
N MET A 401 -5.51 -10.43 -27.54
CA MET A 401 -4.64 -11.20 -26.65
C MET A 401 -5.40 -11.70 -25.41
N PHE A 402 -6.26 -10.87 -24.80
CA PHE A 402 -7.10 -11.31 -23.68
C PHE A 402 -8.04 -12.46 -24.04
N LYS A 403 -8.69 -12.41 -25.20
CA LYS A 403 -9.55 -13.50 -25.67
C LYS A 403 -8.77 -14.81 -25.84
N LEU A 404 -7.61 -14.74 -26.49
CA LEU A 404 -6.74 -15.90 -26.70
C LEU A 404 -6.22 -16.50 -25.38
N MET A 405 -5.81 -15.65 -24.43
CA MET A 405 -5.41 -16.11 -23.10
C MET A 405 -6.57 -16.75 -22.33
N ASN A 406 -7.79 -16.23 -22.47
CA ASN A 406 -8.98 -16.84 -21.87
C ASN A 406 -9.29 -18.22 -22.44
N TRP A 407 -8.95 -18.47 -23.71
CA TRP A 407 -8.99 -19.80 -24.33
C TRP A 407 -7.86 -20.75 -23.88
N GLY A 408 -6.99 -20.30 -22.97
CA GLY A 408 -5.92 -21.12 -22.38
C GLY A 408 -4.57 -21.02 -23.09
N LEU A 409 -4.42 -20.15 -24.09
CA LEU A 409 -3.12 -19.95 -24.76
C LEU A 409 -2.17 -19.15 -23.85
N PRO A 410 -0.98 -19.69 -23.50
CA PRO A 410 -0.04 -19.02 -22.60
C PRO A 410 0.80 -17.95 -23.32
N LEU A 411 0.13 -17.00 -23.98
CA LEU A 411 0.76 -15.98 -24.82
C LEU A 411 1.86 -15.20 -24.09
N SER A 412 1.67 -14.90 -22.80
CA SER A 412 2.67 -14.22 -21.97
C SER A 412 4.02 -14.95 -21.93
N ASN A 413 4.02 -16.28 -22.01
CA ASN A 413 5.23 -17.11 -21.98
C ASN A 413 5.83 -17.32 -23.37
N TRP A 414 5.03 -17.23 -24.44
CA TRP A 414 5.50 -17.41 -25.82
C TRP A 414 6.10 -16.14 -26.42
N MET A 415 5.60 -14.97 -25.99
CA MET A 415 6.08 -13.69 -26.52
C MET A 415 7.32 -13.22 -25.75
N PRO A 416 8.41 -12.84 -26.45
CA PRO A 416 9.60 -12.33 -25.80
C PRO A 416 9.34 -10.99 -25.09
N VAL A 417 10.02 -10.79 -23.97
CA VAL A 417 10.01 -9.54 -23.20
C VAL A 417 11.37 -8.90 -23.33
N ASP A 418 11.40 -7.73 -23.97
CA ASP A 418 12.61 -6.91 -24.04
C ASP A 418 12.80 -6.06 -22.77
N TRP A 419 14.02 -5.57 -22.57
CA TRP A 419 14.40 -4.75 -21.41
C TRP A 419 13.62 -3.44 -21.31
N ALA A 420 13.11 -2.92 -22.42
CA ALA A 420 12.29 -1.71 -22.46
C ALA A 420 10.80 -1.97 -22.17
N ALA A 421 10.42 -3.22 -21.91
CA ALA A 421 9.04 -3.68 -21.74
C ALA A 421 8.10 -3.20 -22.86
N THR A 422 8.60 -3.21 -24.10
CA THR A 422 7.88 -2.72 -25.29
C THR A 422 6.52 -3.41 -25.39
N GLY A 423 5.48 -2.60 -25.66
CA GLY A 423 4.10 -3.09 -25.80
C GLY A 423 3.27 -3.01 -24.52
N THR A 424 3.88 -2.71 -23.37
CA THR A 424 3.18 -2.47 -22.10
C THR A 424 3.67 -1.19 -21.42
N PRO A 425 3.48 -0.01 -22.03
CA PRO A 425 3.96 1.27 -21.51
C PRO A 425 3.45 1.59 -20.09
N LEU A 426 2.19 1.23 -19.80
CA LEU A 426 1.60 1.22 -18.47
C LEU A 426 1.50 2.60 -17.78
N PRO A 427 0.64 3.53 -18.26
CA PRO A 427 0.26 4.70 -17.47
C PRO A 427 -0.33 4.24 -16.14
N TYR A 428 0.15 4.81 -15.04
CA TYR A 428 0.00 4.20 -13.71
C TYR A 428 -0.56 5.17 -12.67
N GLY A 429 0.27 6.06 -12.14
CA GLY A 429 -0.17 7.13 -11.25
C GLY A 429 -0.62 8.36 -12.04
N ILE A 430 -1.59 9.08 -11.47
CA ILE A 430 -2.13 10.33 -12.01
C ILE A 430 -2.35 11.31 -10.87
N ASP A 431 -2.17 12.60 -11.15
CA ASP A 431 -2.54 13.69 -10.26
C ASP A 431 -3.00 14.91 -11.06
N VAL A 432 -3.76 15.79 -10.41
CA VAL A 432 -4.20 17.05 -11.01
C VAL A 432 -3.54 18.19 -10.24
N THR A 433 -2.72 18.99 -10.94
CA THR A 433 -2.05 20.14 -10.33
C THR A 433 -3.05 21.27 -10.04
N PRO A 434 -2.73 22.23 -9.14
CA PRO A 434 -3.64 23.33 -8.81
C PRO A 434 -4.11 24.18 -10.00
N ASP A 435 -3.33 24.26 -11.07
CA ASP A 435 -3.69 24.95 -12.32
C ASP A 435 -4.67 24.14 -13.21
N GLY A 436 -5.03 22.92 -12.80
CA GLY A 436 -5.89 21.99 -13.52
C GLY A 436 -5.18 21.09 -14.53
N THR A 437 -3.86 21.23 -14.72
CA THR A 437 -3.10 20.33 -15.60
C THR A 437 -3.12 18.91 -15.05
N VAL A 438 -3.37 17.92 -15.91
CA VAL A 438 -3.42 16.51 -15.51
C VAL A 438 -2.08 15.87 -15.79
N TRP A 439 -1.41 15.37 -14.76
CA TRP A 439 -0.10 14.72 -14.85
C TRP A 439 -0.20 13.24 -14.59
N PHE A 440 0.58 12.44 -15.31
CA PHE A 440 0.64 10.99 -15.11
C PHE A 440 2.07 10.46 -15.23
N ALA A 441 2.32 9.34 -14.55
CA ALA A 441 3.55 8.58 -14.65
C ALA A 441 3.33 7.31 -15.47
N ARG A 442 4.36 6.87 -16.21
CA ARG A 442 4.29 5.70 -17.08
C ARG A 442 5.32 4.64 -16.64
N LEU A 443 4.85 3.67 -15.83
CA LEU A 443 5.67 2.78 -14.99
C LEU A 443 6.73 1.99 -15.74
N HIS A 444 6.41 1.45 -16.92
CA HIS A 444 7.35 0.62 -17.67
C HIS A 444 8.24 1.41 -18.61
N THR A 445 8.28 2.73 -18.47
CA THR A 445 9.05 3.62 -19.34
C THR A 445 9.74 4.69 -18.50
N GLN A 446 10.66 5.44 -19.11
CA GLN A 446 11.39 6.53 -18.44
C GLN A 446 10.70 7.87 -18.74
N GLU A 447 9.38 7.95 -18.52
CA GLU A 447 8.59 9.12 -18.91
C GLU A 447 7.48 9.42 -17.90
N ILE A 448 7.26 10.72 -17.68
CA ILE A 448 5.99 11.28 -17.20
C ILE A 448 5.29 11.97 -18.37
N GLY A 449 4.02 12.29 -18.22
CA GLY A 449 3.30 13.09 -19.20
C GLY A 449 2.31 14.03 -18.57
N LYS A 450 1.90 15.03 -19.36
CA LYS A 450 0.82 15.95 -19.01
C LYS A 450 -0.24 16.02 -20.10
N ILE A 451 -1.47 16.28 -19.68
CA ILE A 451 -2.63 16.52 -20.54
C ILE A 451 -3.16 17.92 -20.22
N ASP A 452 -3.27 18.74 -21.25
CA ASP A 452 -4.04 19.98 -21.18
C ASP A 452 -5.54 19.61 -21.21
N PRO A 453 -6.31 19.85 -20.14
CA PRO A 453 -7.72 19.45 -20.08
C PRO A 453 -8.63 20.25 -21.01
N ALA A 454 -8.19 21.42 -21.50
CA ALA A 454 -8.97 22.26 -22.41
C ALA A 454 -8.76 21.84 -23.87
N SER A 455 -7.51 21.59 -24.27
CA SER A 455 -7.18 21.23 -25.65
C SER A 455 -7.07 19.72 -25.90
N GLY A 456 -6.94 18.92 -24.84
CA GLY A 456 -6.65 17.48 -24.89
C GLY A 456 -5.22 17.14 -25.33
N LYS A 457 -4.31 18.11 -25.43
CA LYS A 457 -2.95 17.88 -25.91
C LYS A 457 -2.15 17.10 -24.87
N VAL A 458 -1.56 15.98 -25.31
CA VAL A 458 -0.65 15.17 -24.50
C VAL A 458 0.80 15.56 -24.78
N THR A 459 1.61 15.76 -23.73
CA THR A 459 3.05 16.01 -23.84
C THR A 459 3.82 15.03 -22.96
N MET A 460 4.76 14.28 -23.54
CA MET A 460 5.64 13.35 -22.81
C MET A 460 6.95 14.03 -22.43
N ILE A 461 7.46 13.71 -21.23
CA ILE A 461 8.69 14.27 -20.67
C ILE A 461 9.56 13.12 -20.15
N PRO A 462 10.81 12.97 -20.64
CA PRO A 462 11.70 11.92 -20.18
C PRO A 462 12.14 12.16 -18.72
N THR A 463 12.24 11.08 -17.95
CA THR A 463 12.77 11.06 -16.59
C THR A 463 14.23 10.60 -16.61
N PRO A 464 15.10 11.11 -15.71
CA PRO A 464 16.48 10.64 -15.59
C PRO A 464 16.60 9.33 -14.76
N PHE A 465 15.48 8.62 -14.61
CA PHE A 465 15.36 7.40 -13.80
C PHE A 465 14.29 6.49 -14.41
N ILE A 466 14.33 5.20 -14.07
CA ILE A 466 13.34 4.21 -14.48
C ILE A 466 12.23 4.02 -13.44
N GLY A 467 11.09 3.52 -13.89
CA GLY A 467 9.98 3.20 -12.99
C GLY A 467 9.29 4.39 -12.32
N PRO A 468 9.03 5.53 -13.01
CA PRO A 468 8.15 6.56 -12.46
C PRO A 468 6.78 5.94 -12.23
N ARG A 469 6.34 5.87 -10.97
CA ARG A 469 5.19 5.04 -10.60
C ARG A 469 3.95 5.84 -10.22
N ARG A 470 3.96 6.42 -9.03
CA ARG A 470 2.92 7.33 -8.54
C ARG A 470 3.52 8.70 -8.31
N LEU A 471 2.71 9.73 -8.57
CA LEU A 471 3.09 11.12 -8.40
C LEU A 471 2.01 11.87 -7.61
N ARG A 472 2.42 12.90 -6.88
CA ARG A 472 1.54 13.87 -6.22
C ARG A 472 2.16 15.26 -6.33
N THR A 473 1.30 16.27 -6.33
CA THR A 473 1.71 17.66 -6.45
C THR A 473 1.85 18.31 -5.07
N ASP A 474 2.90 19.11 -4.86
CA ASP A 474 3.01 19.99 -3.68
C ASP A 474 2.19 21.28 -3.81
N ALA A 475 2.27 22.16 -2.80
CA ALA A 475 1.54 23.43 -2.80
C ALA A 475 2.05 24.43 -3.86
N GLN A 476 3.27 24.24 -4.37
CA GLN A 476 3.91 25.11 -5.37
C GLN A 476 3.74 24.58 -6.80
N GLY A 477 3.05 23.46 -6.98
CA GLY A 477 2.86 22.85 -8.30
C GLY A 477 4.02 21.98 -8.77
N ASN A 478 5.02 21.69 -7.93
CA ASN A 478 6.04 20.70 -8.28
C ASN A 478 5.47 19.29 -8.11
N LEU A 479 5.94 18.38 -8.94
CA LEU A 479 5.56 16.97 -8.88
C LEU A 479 6.58 16.21 -8.05
N TRP A 480 6.11 15.49 -7.06
CA TRP A 480 6.87 14.48 -6.34
C TRP A 480 6.52 13.12 -6.92
N ILE A 481 7.53 12.36 -7.32
CA ILE A 481 7.39 11.11 -8.06
C ILE A 481 8.20 10.03 -7.34
N VAL A 482 7.62 8.85 -7.18
CA VAL A 482 8.35 7.68 -6.72
C VAL A 482 9.14 7.08 -7.88
N ALA A 483 10.46 6.96 -7.72
CA ALA A 483 11.35 6.25 -8.63
C ALA A 483 11.47 4.78 -8.17
N PHE A 484 10.51 3.97 -8.61
CA PHE A 484 10.17 2.67 -8.00
C PHE A 484 11.34 1.70 -7.86
N ALA A 485 12.13 1.56 -8.93
CA ALA A 485 13.25 0.61 -8.96
C ALA A 485 14.55 1.18 -8.37
N GLU A 486 14.60 2.49 -8.16
CA GLU A 486 15.83 3.21 -7.82
C GLU A 486 16.00 3.41 -6.31
N SER A 487 14.97 3.10 -5.51
CA SER A 487 14.94 3.41 -4.08
C SER A 487 15.05 4.93 -3.79
N LYS A 488 14.39 5.75 -4.62
CA LYS A 488 14.45 7.22 -4.54
C LYS A 488 13.06 7.86 -4.69
N ILE A 489 12.97 9.14 -4.30
CA ILE A 489 11.95 10.06 -4.80
C ILE A 489 12.56 11.10 -5.73
N ALA A 490 11.76 11.62 -6.65
CA ALA A 490 12.15 12.65 -7.58
C ALA A 490 11.20 13.85 -7.46
N ARG A 491 11.75 15.06 -7.44
CA ARG A 491 10.99 16.30 -7.62
C ARG A 491 11.15 16.78 -9.06
N TYR A 492 10.05 17.03 -9.77
CA TYR A 492 10.04 17.71 -11.07
C TYR A 492 9.39 19.08 -10.90
N SER A 493 10.09 20.14 -11.33
CA SER A 493 9.52 21.49 -11.36
C SER A 493 9.03 21.81 -12.77
N PRO A 494 7.71 21.92 -13.01
CA PRO A 494 7.18 22.30 -14.33
C PRO A 494 7.64 23.68 -14.79
N ALA A 495 7.88 24.60 -13.86
CA ALA A 495 8.33 25.96 -14.16
C ALA A 495 9.72 26.01 -14.81
N THR A 496 10.64 25.13 -14.38
CA THR A 496 12.02 25.10 -14.89
C THR A 496 12.32 23.89 -15.76
N GLY A 497 11.45 22.88 -15.80
CA GLY A 497 11.66 21.61 -16.50
C GLY A 497 12.77 20.74 -15.90
N LYS A 498 13.10 20.88 -14.61
CA LYS A 498 14.25 20.20 -13.97
C LYS A 498 13.81 19.12 -12.99
N PHE A 499 14.62 18.06 -12.89
CA PHE A 499 14.50 17.00 -11.90
C PHE A 499 15.53 17.16 -10.76
N SER A 500 15.13 16.83 -9.54
CA SER A 500 16.00 16.61 -8.38
C SER A 500 15.72 15.21 -7.83
N LEU A 501 16.75 14.45 -7.46
CA LEU A 501 16.62 13.07 -6.96
C LEU A 501 17.09 12.97 -5.51
N PHE A 502 16.35 12.23 -4.69
CA PHE A 502 16.63 12.06 -3.27
C PHE A 502 16.60 10.57 -2.90
N ASP A 503 17.71 10.08 -2.35
CA ASP A 503 17.83 8.72 -1.82
C ASP A 503 16.95 8.50 -0.61
N LEU A 504 16.24 7.37 -0.56
CA LEU A 504 15.54 6.96 0.65
C LEU A 504 16.54 6.68 1.79
N PRO A 505 16.15 6.90 3.06
CA PRO A 505 17.03 6.78 4.23
C PRO A 505 17.18 5.30 4.67
N VAL A 506 17.39 4.39 3.72
CA VAL A 506 17.54 2.96 3.96
C VAL A 506 19.00 2.53 3.85
N GLU A 507 19.32 1.42 4.52
CA GLU A 507 20.61 0.74 4.41
C GLU A 507 20.41 -0.77 4.19
N PRO A 508 21.02 -1.37 3.15
CA PRO A 508 21.89 -0.73 2.15
C PRO A 508 21.17 0.26 1.21
N LYS A 509 21.86 1.27 0.69
CA LYS A 509 21.29 2.17 -0.34
C LYS A 509 20.81 1.39 -1.58
N GLY A 510 19.73 1.83 -2.21
CA GLY A 510 19.15 1.14 -3.37
C GLY A 510 18.24 -0.05 -3.04
N SER A 511 18.09 -0.42 -1.75
CA SER A 511 17.41 -1.65 -1.34
C SER A 511 15.92 -1.52 -1.02
N GLU A 512 15.33 -0.35 -1.20
CA GLU A 512 13.88 -0.13 -1.06
C GLU A 512 13.20 -0.04 -2.43
N THR A 513 11.90 -0.34 -2.47
CA THR A 513 11.11 -0.38 -3.70
C THR A 513 9.81 0.40 -3.45
N PRO A 514 9.86 1.72 -3.20
CA PRO A 514 8.71 2.53 -2.72
C PRO A 514 7.50 2.46 -3.66
N TYR A 515 6.27 2.36 -3.15
CA TYR A 515 5.07 2.22 -3.99
C TYR A 515 4.51 3.57 -4.47
N SER A 516 4.29 4.47 -3.52
CA SER A 516 3.54 5.71 -3.60
C SER A 516 4.13 6.75 -2.64
N LEU A 517 3.65 7.97 -2.81
CA LEU A 517 3.88 9.05 -1.88
C LEU A 517 2.63 9.92 -1.79
N ASN A 518 2.59 10.75 -0.75
CA ASN A 518 1.65 11.86 -0.61
C ASN A 518 2.36 13.06 0.01
N VAL A 519 1.84 14.26 -0.25
CA VAL A 519 2.47 15.50 0.22
C VAL A 519 1.56 16.14 1.26
N ASP A 520 2.05 16.26 2.48
CA ASP A 520 1.48 17.18 3.46
C ASP A 520 1.77 18.60 2.99
N LYS A 521 0.83 19.17 2.22
CA LYS A 521 0.98 20.50 1.61
C LYS A 521 1.10 21.61 2.67
N GLN A 522 0.49 21.41 3.85
CA GLN A 522 0.52 22.41 4.92
C GLN A 522 1.89 22.43 5.62
N ARG A 523 2.48 21.25 5.87
CA ARG A 523 3.76 21.13 6.58
C ARG A 523 4.97 21.06 5.65
N GLY A 524 4.76 20.89 4.34
CA GLY A 524 5.83 20.76 3.36
C GLY A 524 6.61 19.45 3.51
N ILE A 525 5.91 18.34 3.78
CA ILE A 525 6.53 17.03 3.99
C ILE A 525 6.03 16.05 2.92
N VAL A 526 6.96 15.37 2.26
CA VAL A 526 6.65 14.25 1.36
C VAL A 526 6.69 12.96 2.16
N TRP A 527 5.53 12.34 2.36
CA TRP A 527 5.43 11.03 2.99
C TRP A 527 5.50 9.94 1.93
N VAL A 528 6.41 9.00 2.12
CA VAL A 528 6.73 7.92 1.18
C VAL A 528 6.57 6.60 1.90
N ASN A 529 5.97 5.64 1.21
CA ASN A 529 5.69 4.34 1.80
C ASN A 529 6.88 3.39 1.58
N GLY A 530 7.12 2.50 2.54
CA GLY A 530 8.12 1.45 2.43
C GLY A 530 7.50 0.10 2.07
N ASN A 531 8.16 -0.61 1.17
CA ASN A 531 7.75 -1.94 0.71
C ASN A 531 8.72 -3.03 1.13
N GLN A 532 9.92 -2.71 1.59
CA GLN A 532 10.95 -3.67 1.95
C GLN A 532 11.46 -3.44 3.37
N SER A 533 11.33 -2.23 3.92
CA SER A 533 11.98 -1.88 5.19
C SER A 533 11.06 -1.90 6.42
N ASP A 534 9.81 -2.34 6.26
CA ASP A 534 8.78 -2.32 7.31
C ASP A 534 8.64 -0.93 7.96
N ALA A 535 8.65 0.13 7.14
CA ALA A 535 8.70 1.52 7.62
C ALA A 535 8.01 2.50 6.66
N LEU A 536 7.69 3.70 7.14
CA LEU A 536 7.36 4.88 6.33
C LEU A 536 8.47 5.94 6.45
N TYR A 537 8.55 6.83 5.46
CA TYR A 537 9.56 7.88 5.42
C TYR A 537 8.90 9.25 5.22
N GLY A 538 9.33 10.25 5.96
CA GLY A 538 8.98 11.65 5.74
C GLY A 538 10.18 12.44 5.26
N PHE A 539 10.05 13.17 4.16
CA PHE A 539 11.07 14.09 3.65
C PHE A 539 10.59 15.53 3.82
N ASP A 540 11.27 16.30 4.66
CA ASP A 540 11.00 17.73 4.79
C ASP A 540 11.56 18.46 3.57
N ILE A 541 10.69 19.14 2.82
CA ILE A 541 11.07 19.78 1.54
C ILE A 541 12.02 20.95 1.77
N LYS A 542 11.92 21.65 2.90
CA LYS A 542 12.68 22.86 3.18
C LYS A 542 14.08 22.53 3.69
N THR A 543 14.20 21.57 4.60
CA THR A 543 15.49 21.19 5.21
C THR A 543 16.18 20.05 4.46
N GLU A 544 15.47 19.38 3.55
CA GLU A 544 15.93 18.18 2.83
C GLU A 544 16.38 17.04 3.76
N THR A 545 15.72 16.92 4.91
CA THR A 545 16.00 15.90 5.92
C THR A 545 14.95 14.80 5.94
N TRP A 546 15.42 13.58 6.19
CA TRP A 546 14.56 12.40 6.35
C TRP A 546 14.18 12.15 7.80
N ARG A 547 13.02 11.53 7.99
CA ARG A 547 12.64 10.83 9.20
C ARG A 547 12.05 9.47 8.87
N THR A 548 12.31 8.46 9.69
CA THR A 548 11.82 7.09 9.47
C THR A 548 10.92 6.63 10.61
N ILE A 549 9.77 6.06 10.27
CA ILE A 549 8.82 5.50 11.23
C ILE A 549 8.72 3.98 10.99
N PRO A 550 9.29 3.13 11.86
CA PRO A 550 9.16 1.69 11.73
C PRO A 550 7.74 1.24 12.07
N LEU A 551 7.21 0.30 11.30
CA LEU A 551 5.87 -0.26 11.46
C LEU A 551 5.90 -1.47 12.41
N PRO A 552 4.81 -1.75 13.15
CA PRO A 552 4.81 -2.77 14.19
C PRO A 552 5.07 -4.20 13.68
N ARG A 553 4.68 -4.50 12.45
CA ARG A 553 4.71 -5.85 11.88
C ARG A 553 5.89 -6.02 10.93
N ARG A 554 6.53 -7.20 10.95
CA ARG A 554 7.54 -7.57 9.94
C ARG A 554 6.88 -7.90 8.61
N THR A 555 7.63 -7.73 7.52
CA THR A 555 7.15 -8.01 6.15
C THR A 555 5.87 -7.22 5.83
N THR A 556 5.90 -5.94 6.18
CA THR A 556 4.81 -4.99 5.99
C THR A 556 5.03 -4.24 4.69
N PHE A 557 4.41 -4.71 3.62
CA PHE A 557 4.33 -3.98 2.37
C PHE A 557 3.18 -2.97 2.49
N THR A 558 3.47 -1.69 2.31
CA THR A 558 2.44 -0.64 2.27
C THR A 558 2.16 -0.23 0.83
N ARG A 559 1.05 0.46 0.54
CA ARG A 559 0.71 0.82 -0.85
C ARG A 559 0.30 2.27 -1.04
N ASP A 560 -0.49 2.83 -0.14
CA ASP A 560 -0.94 4.22 -0.20
C ASP A 560 -0.71 4.93 1.12
N ILE A 561 -0.55 6.25 1.07
CA ILE A 561 -0.45 7.10 2.27
C ILE A 561 -1.44 8.25 2.11
N GLU A 562 -2.25 8.45 3.14
CA GLU A 562 -3.08 9.63 3.27
C GLU A 562 -2.65 10.45 4.48
N VAL A 563 -2.75 11.77 4.34
CA VAL A 563 -2.37 12.74 5.36
C VAL A 563 -3.61 13.52 5.74
N ASP A 564 -3.99 13.43 7.01
CA ASP A 564 -5.06 14.23 7.57
C ASP A 564 -4.58 15.68 7.81
N THR A 565 -5.52 16.60 7.95
CA THR A 565 -5.27 18.03 8.19
C THR A 565 -4.38 18.30 9.42
N ASP A 566 -4.50 17.50 10.47
CA ASP A 566 -3.68 17.59 11.68
C ASP A 566 -2.28 16.96 11.54
N GLY A 567 -1.97 16.36 10.39
CA GLY A 567 -0.70 15.68 10.11
C GLY A 567 -0.69 14.20 10.50
N THR A 568 -1.83 13.67 10.97
CA THR A 568 -2.01 12.23 11.18
C THR A 568 -1.88 11.51 9.85
N LEU A 569 -1.10 10.43 9.84
CA LEU A 569 -0.91 9.60 8.65
C LEU A 569 -1.80 8.38 8.72
N TYR A 570 -2.31 7.97 7.57
CA TYR A 570 -2.93 6.68 7.38
C TYR A 570 -2.16 5.94 6.28
N THR A 571 -1.86 4.65 6.50
CA THR A 571 -1.48 3.68 5.46
C THR A 571 -2.24 2.37 5.69
N SER A 572 -2.14 1.41 4.77
CA SER A 572 -2.52 0.02 5.03
C SER A 572 -1.34 -0.88 4.71
N ASN A 573 -1.34 -2.10 5.27
CA ASN A 573 -0.52 -3.16 4.72
C ASN A 573 -1.31 -3.89 3.62
N SER A 574 -0.63 -4.18 2.52
CA SER A 574 -1.26 -4.46 1.23
C SER A 574 -0.60 -5.66 0.54
N ASN A 575 0.02 -6.53 1.33
CA ASN A 575 0.70 -7.73 0.87
C ASN A 575 -0.27 -8.57 0.04
N PHE A 576 0.21 -9.07 -1.09
CA PHE A 576 -0.55 -9.99 -1.92
C PHE A 576 0.25 -11.26 -2.11
N PRO A 577 -0.14 -12.35 -1.44
CA PRO A 577 -1.20 -12.48 -0.43
C PRO A 577 -0.80 -11.99 0.98
N SER A 578 -1.79 -11.70 1.83
CA SER A 578 -1.58 -11.11 3.16
C SER A 578 -0.92 -12.05 4.17
N TRP A 579 -0.89 -13.36 3.92
CA TRP A 579 -0.18 -14.32 4.79
C TRP A 579 1.34 -14.11 4.84
N HIS A 580 1.92 -13.27 3.99
CA HIS A 580 3.33 -12.87 4.10
C HIS A 580 3.60 -11.95 5.29
N ILE A 581 2.59 -11.19 5.74
CA ILE A 581 2.69 -10.27 6.87
C ILE A 581 2.88 -11.08 8.14
N GLU A 582 3.66 -10.56 9.09
CA GLU A 582 3.69 -11.11 10.45
C GLU A 582 2.26 -11.23 11.02
N GLY A 583 1.83 -12.45 11.34
CA GLY A 583 0.47 -12.74 11.82
C GLY A 583 -0.59 -12.88 10.72
N GLY A 584 -0.23 -12.72 9.44
CA GLY A 584 -1.11 -12.98 8.29
C GLY A 584 -2.36 -12.11 8.21
N GLN A 585 -2.35 -10.96 8.87
CA GLN A 585 -3.54 -10.12 9.06
C GLN A 585 -3.36 -8.76 8.38
N PRO A 586 -4.20 -8.43 7.38
CA PRO A 586 -4.22 -7.09 6.85
C PRO A 586 -4.73 -6.07 7.88
N THR A 587 -4.19 -4.85 7.86
CA THR A 587 -4.57 -3.76 8.76
C THR A 587 -4.62 -2.41 8.05
N LEU A 588 -5.59 -1.58 8.46
CA LEU A 588 -5.47 -0.13 8.35
C LEU A 588 -4.56 0.34 9.48
N ILE A 589 -3.64 1.25 9.18
CA ILE A 589 -2.61 1.75 10.11
C ILE A 589 -2.77 3.26 10.19
N ARG A 590 -2.96 3.80 11.40
CA ARG A 590 -2.92 5.23 11.71
C ARG A 590 -1.66 5.55 12.49
N ILE A 591 -0.98 6.64 12.15
CA ILE A 591 0.23 7.10 12.83
C ILE A 591 0.04 8.55 13.27
N GLN A 592 0.22 8.80 14.56
CA GLN A 592 0.05 10.11 15.19
C GLN A 592 1.33 10.52 15.90
N GLN A 593 1.59 11.82 15.95
CA GLN A 593 2.58 12.40 16.86
C GLN A 593 1.87 12.80 18.16
N ARG A 594 2.47 12.51 19.30
CA ARG A 594 1.99 12.82 20.65
C ARG A 594 2.64 14.08 21.19
#